data_AF-A0A088CE51-F1
#
_entry.id   AF-A0A088CE51-F1
#
_cell.length_a   1.000
_cell.length_b   1.000
_cell.length_c   1.000
_cell.angle_alpha   90.00
_cell.angle_beta   90.00
_cell.angle_gamma   90.00
#
_symmetry.space_group_name_H-M   'P 1'
#
loop_
_entity.id
_entity.type
_entity.pdbx_description
1 polymer ?
#
loop_
_entity_poly.entity_id
_entity_poly.type
_entity_poly.pdbx_seq_one_letter_code
_entity_poly.pdbx_strand_id
1 'polypeptide(L)' 'WDPWGVPDDYECEVIEDDTPIPKHVPQHRPAALPEEFFKTLDAVKSDPALQGDSPPQVKA' A
#
# COMPACT_ATOMS: atom_id res chain seq x y z
N TRP A 1 16.63 -20.03 13.06
CA TRP A 1 16.36 -18.92 13.98
C TRP A 1 14.88 -18.61 13.88
N ASP A 2 14.26 -18.04 14.92
CA ASP A 2 12.86 -17.60 14.92
C ASP A 2 12.82 -16.12 15.37
N PRO A 3 12.63 -15.15 14.46
CA PRO A 3 12.74 -13.72 14.77
C PRO A 3 11.39 -13.08 15.10
N TRP A 4 10.32 -13.88 15.24
CA TRP A 4 8.98 -13.37 15.47
C TRP A 4 8.78 -12.97 16.94
N GLY A 5 7.87 -12.02 17.16
CA GLY A 5 7.59 -11.46 18.48
C GLY A 5 8.38 -10.18 18.76
N VAL A 6 7.93 -9.43 19.75
CA VAL A 6 8.59 -8.21 20.23
C VAL A 6 8.94 -8.45 21.70
N PRO A 7 10.22 -8.37 22.08
CA PRO A 7 10.63 -8.46 23.48
C PRO A 7 10.02 -7.34 24.34
N ASP A 8 9.79 -7.62 25.63
CA ASP A 8 9.20 -6.65 26.56
C ASP A 8 10.10 -5.42 26.80
N ASP A 9 11.41 -5.58 26.60
CA ASP A 9 12.44 -4.53 26.73
C ASP A 9 12.80 -3.85 25.40
N TYR A 10 12.08 -4.16 24.33
CA TYR A 10 12.32 -3.55 23.03
C TYR A 10 11.83 -2.11 22.99
N GLU A 11 12.78 -1.18 22.87
CA GLU A 11 12.51 0.23 22.57
C GLU A 11 12.96 0.54 21.14
N CYS A 12 12.08 1.19 20.38
CA CYS A 12 12.35 1.65 19.01
C CYS A 12 12.14 3.16 18.95
N GLU A 13 13.24 3.91 18.95
CA GLU A 13 13.20 5.35 18.70
C GLU A 13 12.87 5.59 17.22
N VAL A 14 11.68 6.13 16.96
CA VAL A 14 11.30 6.63 15.63
C VAL A 14 11.79 8.06 15.51
N ILE A 15 12.73 8.30 14.59
CA ILE A 15 13.28 9.63 14.32
C ILE A 15 12.68 10.14 13.01
N GLU A 16 11.92 11.23 13.09
CA GLU A 16 11.26 11.87 11.96
C GLU A 16 11.91 13.22 11.66
N ASP A 17 12.27 13.46 10.39
CA ASP A 17 12.78 14.74 9.89
C ASP A 17 11.92 15.16 8.68
N ASP A 18 11.03 16.11 8.92
CA ASP A 18 10.10 16.64 7.90
C ASP A 18 10.70 17.80 7.09
N THR A 19 12.02 18.02 7.15
CA THR A 19 12.65 19.06 6.34
C THR A 19 12.42 18.81 4.85
N PRO A 20 12.01 19.84 4.07
CA PRO A 20 11.66 19.64 2.68
C PRO A 20 12.90 19.32 1.84
N ILE A 21 12.82 18.25 1.05
CA ILE A 21 13.90 17.83 0.15
C ILE A 21 13.86 18.66 -1.15
N PRO A 22 15.00 19.23 -1.61
CA PRO A 22 15.05 19.94 -2.87
C PRO A 22 14.69 19.07 -4.08
N LYS A 23 13.88 19.59 -5.01
CA LYS A 23 13.35 18.84 -6.16
C LYS A 23 14.39 18.24 -7.11
N HIS A 24 15.59 18.81 -7.16
CA HIS A 24 16.66 18.39 -8.06
C HIS A 24 17.51 17.25 -7.48
N VAL A 25 17.34 16.95 -6.19
CA VAL A 25 18.00 15.83 -5.53
C VAL A 25 17.26 14.54 -5.90
N PRO A 26 17.97 13.41 -6.14
CA PRO A 26 17.33 12.14 -6.40
C PRO A 26 16.32 11.79 -5.30
N GLN A 27 15.07 11.62 -5.71
CA GLN A 27 13.98 11.22 -4.85
C GLN A 27 13.25 10.06 -5.53
N HIS A 28 13.11 8.93 -4.84
CA HIS A 28 12.36 7.80 -5.37
C HIS A 28 10.88 8.21 -5.49
N ARG A 29 10.39 8.31 -6.71
CA ARG A 29 8.98 8.58 -6.97
C ARG A 29 8.25 7.28 -7.26
N PRO A 30 7.01 7.12 -6.79
CA PRO A 30 6.19 5.97 -7.18
C PRO A 30 6.13 5.85 -8.69
N ALA A 31 6.35 4.64 -9.20
CA ALA A 31 6.13 4.34 -10.60
C ALA A 31 4.63 4.45 -10.94
N ALA A 32 4.32 4.58 -12.23
CA ALA A 32 2.94 4.45 -12.68
C ALA A 32 2.40 3.09 -12.25
N LEU A 33 1.14 3.06 -11.83
CA LEU A 33 0.47 1.80 -11.50
C LEU A 33 0.40 0.92 -12.76
N PRO A 34 0.40 -0.42 -12.60
CA PRO A 34 0.25 -1.34 -13.72
C PRO A 34 -1.04 -1.06 -14.51
N GLU A 35 -0.99 -1.22 -15.83
CA GLU A 35 -2.16 -1.00 -16.71
C GLU A 35 -3.39 -1.84 -16.31
N GLU A 36 -3.15 -3.05 -15.81
CA GLU A 36 -4.20 -3.97 -15.32
C GLU A 36 -5.07 -3.36 -14.21
N PHE A 37 -4.49 -2.48 -13.38
CA PHE A 37 -5.25 -1.76 -12.36
C PHE A 37 -6.36 -0.92 -12.99
N PHE A 38 -6.03 -0.16 -14.04
CA PHE A 38 -6.98 0.71 -14.72
C PHE A 38 -8.03 -0.09 -15.49
N LYS A 39 -7.63 -1.18 -16.16
CA LYS A 39 -8.59 -2.09 -16.85
C LYS A 39 -9.61 -2.66 -15.88
N THR A 40 -9.15 -3.12 -14.71
CA THR A 40 -10.03 -3.67 -13.67
C THR A 40 -10.96 -2.59 -13.11
N LEU A 41 -10.42 -1.39 -12.85
CA LEU A 41 -11.19 -0.25 -12.35
C LEU A 41 -12.27 0.19 -13.35
N ASP A 42 -11.97 0.22 -14.64
CA ASP A 42 -12.95 0.54 -15.69
C ASP A 42 -14.01 -0.56 -15.83
N ALA A 43 -13.62 -1.84 -15.72
CA ALA A 43 -14.55 -2.96 -15.72
C ALA A 43 -15.53 -2.89 -14.54
N VAL A 44 -15.05 -2.58 -13.34
CA VAL A 44 -15.90 -2.42 -12.13
C VAL A 44 -16.84 -1.22 -12.26
N LYS A 45 -16.41 -0.13 -12.89
CA LYS A 45 -17.26 1.06 -13.12
C LYS A 45 -18.33 0.81 -14.18
N SER A 46 -18.03 0.02 -15.20
CA SER A 46 -18.91 -0.24 -16.34
C SER A 46 -19.90 -1.37 -16.10
N ASP A 47 -19.55 -2.35 -15.27
CA ASP A 47 -20.44 -3.44 -14.89
C ASP A 47 -21.00 -3.24 -13.46
N PRO A 48 -22.27 -2.85 -13.30
CA PRO A 48 -22.90 -2.69 -12.00
C PRO A 48 -22.98 -4.01 -11.20
N ALA A 49 -22.85 -5.18 -11.84
CA ALA A 49 -22.79 -6.47 -11.15
C ALA A 49 -21.42 -6.72 -10.47
N LEU A 50 -20.36 -6.04 -10.91
CA LEU A 50 -19.02 -6.09 -10.30
C LEU A 50 -18.80 -4.99 -9.26
N GLN A 51 -19.74 -4.05 -9.14
CA GLN A 51 -19.75 -2.94 -8.18
C GLN A 51 -20.19 -3.39 -6.78
N GLY A 52 -19.85 -4.62 -6.42
CA GLY A 52 -20.38 -5.33 -5.26
C GLY A 52 -19.88 -4.77 -3.93
N ASP A 53 -20.83 -4.28 -3.14
CA ASP A 53 -20.71 -3.94 -1.71
C ASP A 53 -20.55 -5.19 -0.81
N SER A 54 -19.90 -6.25 -1.30
CA SER A 54 -19.77 -7.52 -0.57
C SER A 54 -18.31 -7.79 -0.22
N PRO A 55 -17.96 -7.94 1.07
CA PRO A 55 -16.60 -8.26 1.49
C PRO A 55 -16.14 -9.58 0.87
N PRO A 56 -14.85 -9.75 0.54
CA PRO A 56 -14.33 -11.01 0.02
C PRO A 56 -14.58 -12.11 1.06
N GLN A 57 -15.47 -13.04 0.73
CA GLN A 57 -15.73 -14.23 1.52
C GLN A 57 -14.53 -15.17 1.38
N VAL A 58 -13.54 -14.99 2.26
CA VAL A 58 -12.50 -16.00 2.49
C VAL A 58 -13.17 -17.22 3.12
N LYS A 59 -13.37 -18.29 2.34
CA LYS A 59 -13.77 -19.59 2.90
C LYS A 59 -12.55 -20.23 3.57
N ALA A 60 -12.69 -20.51 4.85
CA ALA A 60 -11.74 -21.22 5.71
C ALA A 60 -11.59 -22.70 5.31
#